data_AF-A0A7I8VSM0-F1
#
_entry.id   AF-A0A7I8VSM0-F1
#
_cell.length_a   1.000
_cell.length_b   1.000
_cell.length_c   1.000
_cell.angle_alpha   90.00
_cell.angle_beta   90.00
_cell.angle_gamma   90.00
#
_symmetry.space_group_name_H-M   'P 1'
#
loop_
_entity.id
_entity.type
_entity.pdbx_description
1 polymer ?
#
loop_
_entity_poly.entity_id
_entity_poly.type
_entity_poly.pdbx_seq_one_letter_code
_entity_poly.pdbx_strand_id
1 'polypeptide(L)'
;MWWTITGNYGNVLPIDWSKSYARQLHTEALHLEEKKDEEELNLDLSDDEELQAAFDMHSLIVSSLHHEPLFSADDVINEIEGIMKEADDFEEETAMNNRSSTSIELLQLKYKSDITPSNIEGTLKSLSTVALNELYEELEGTVKELSETLIQQLALRDELEYEKELKNQFISLLLSLQKKRRELPISSSGIKVPGSKKVISPDGFGKYLTMSIPYNAERVGPPTNEELQIFIKIMKAMNEDSPVVPTLLTDYILKVVCPTNN
;
A
#
# COMPACT_ATOMS: atom_id res chain seq x y z
N MET A 1 0.49 37.63 -34.73
CA MET A 1 -0.49 37.55 -33.62
C MET A 1 -0.04 38.34 -32.39
N TRP A 2 1.21 38.21 -31.94
CA TRP A 2 1.76 38.98 -30.80
C TRP A 2 1.77 40.51 -30.97
N TRP A 3 2.13 41.00 -32.16
CA TRP A 3 2.21 42.45 -32.47
C TRP A 3 0.86 43.17 -32.39
N THR A 4 -0.25 42.44 -32.62
CA THR A 4 -1.62 42.97 -32.53
C THR A 4 -2.09 43.10 -31.08
N ILE A 5 -1.59 42.25 -30.19
CA ILE A 5 -1.93 42.27 -28.75
C ILE A 5 -1.14 43.37 -28.02
N THR A 6 0.09 43.65 -28.46
CA THR A 6 0.99 44.62 -27.79
C THR A 6 0.98 46.02 -28.41
N GLY A 7 0.27 46.24 -29.53
CA GLY A 7 0.26 47.51 -30.28
C GLY A 7 -0.27 48.73 -29.50
N ASN A 8 -0.96 48.53 -28.38
CA ASN A 8 -1.45 49.59 -27.49
C ASN A 8 -0.51 49.89 -26.30
N TYR A 9 0.49 49.04 -26.05
CA TYR A 9 1.51 49.24 -25.00
C TYR A 9 2.76 49.85 -25.63
N GLY A 10 2.62 51.07 -26.15
CA GLY A 10 3.73 51.85 -26.68
C GLY A 10 4.88 51.95 -25.67
N ASN A 11 6.08 51.59 -26.12
CA ASN A 11 7.37 51.82 -25.46
C ASN A 11 7.65 51.12 -24.12
N VAL A 12 7.05 49.97 -23.82
CA VAL A 12 7.55 49.13 -22.73
C VAL A 12 8.78 48.38 -23.22
N LEU A 13 9.97 48.84 -22.81
CA LEU A 13 11.22 48.12 -23.03
C LEU A 13 11.10 46.67 -22.51
N PRO A 14 11.71 45.68 -23.17
CA PRO A 14 11.74 44.32 -22.67
C PRO A 14 12.19 44.31 -21.20
N ILE A 15 11.46 43.57 -20.36
CA ILE A 15 11.78 43.45 -18.94
C ILE A 15 13.18 42.85 -18.81
N ASP A 16 14.10 43.63 -18.25
CA ASP A 16 15.43 43.17 -17.90
C ASP A 16 15.37 42.38 -16.60
N TRP A 17 15.15 41.07 -16.74
CA TRP A 17 15.11 40.13 -15.62
C TRP A 17 16.39 40.13 -14.80
N SER A 18 17.52 40.59 -15.36
CA SER A 18 18.80 40.59 -14.66
C SER A 18 18.81 41.51 -13.43
N LYS A 19 17.99 42.59 -13.46
CA LYS A 19 17.86 43.60 -12.40
C LYS A 19 16.57 43.46 -11.59
N SER A 20 15.75 42.45 -11.88
CA SER A 20 14.48 42.28 -11.20
C SER A 20 14.69 41.88 -9.74
N TYR A 21 13.94 42.50 -8.84
CA TYR A 21 13.91 42.15 -7.42
C TYR A 21 13.54 40.68 -7.19
N ALA A 22 12.67 40.12 -8.06
CA ALA A 22 12.35 38.69 -8.03
C ALA A 22 13.60 37.84 -8.27
N ARG A 23 14.43 38.18 -9.26
CA ARG A 23 15.69 37.47 -9.52
C ARG A 23 16.62 37.56 -8.31
N GLN A 24 16.72 38.73 -7.67
CA GLN A 24 17.55 38.92 -6.48
C GLN A 24 17.13 37.98 -5.33
N LEU A 25 15.84 37.92 -5.01
CA LEU A 25 15.28 37.01 -4.01
C LEU A 25 15.57 35.54 -4.35
N HIS A 26 15.40 35.15 -5.62
CA HIS A 26 15.69 33.79 -6.05
C HIS A 26 17.19 33.47 -6.04
N THR A 27 18.07 34.39 -6.43
CA THR A 27 19.53 34.20 -6.37
C THR A 27 20.04 34.07 -4.94
N GLU A 28 19.45 34.83 -4.00
CA GLU A 28 19.78 34.73 -2.57
C GLU A 28 19.26 33.41 -1.99
N ALA A 29 18.01 33.05 -2.27
CA ALA A 29 17.40 31.80 -1.78
C ALA A 29 18.08 30.54 -2.32
N LEU A 30 18.60 30.60 -3.55
CA LEU A 30 19.28 29.48 -4.22
C LEU A 30 20.81 29.54 -4.08
N HIS A 31 21.36 30.50 -3.34
CA HIS A 31 22.81 30.75 -3.17
C HIS A 31 23.59 30.72 -4.50
N LEU A 32 23.00 31.29 -5.56
CA LEU A 32 23.56 31.32 -6.92
C LEU A 32 24.54 32.50 -7.08
N GLU A 33 25.40 32.76 -6.09
CA GLU A 33 26.46 33.74 -6.25
C GLU A 33 27.30 33.35 -7.49
N GLU A 34 27.37 34.25 -8.47
CA GLU A 34 28.17 34.08 -9.68
C GLU A 34 29.63 33.85 -9.28
N LYS A 35 30.00 32.57 -9.17
CA LYS A 35 31.39 32.15 -9.08
C LYS A 35 32.04 32.43 -10.44
N LYS A 36 32.65 33.61 -10.55
CA LYS A 36 33.60 33.95 -11.60
C LYS A 36 34.88 33.15 -11.39
N ASP A 37 34.85 31.86 -11.69
CA ASP A 37 36.07 31.08 -11.78
C ASP A 37 36.07 30.35 -13.12
N GLU A 38 36.85 30.91 -14.05
CA GLU A 38 37.42 30.24 -15.20
C GLU A 38 38.34 29.12 -14.70
N GLU A 39 37.77 27.97 -14.37
CA GLU A 39 38.52 26.73 -14.29
C GLU A 39 37.83 25.76 -15.24
N GLU A 40 38.60 25.25 -16.21
CA GLU A 40 38.21 24.14 -17.07
C GLU A 40 37.87 22.94 -16.18
N LEU A 41 36.61 22.87 -15.75
CA LEU A 41 36.02 21.70 -15.13
C LEU A 41 36.09 20.62 -16.21
N ASN A 42 37.04 19.71 -16.02
CA ASN A 42 37.17 18.49 -16.80
C ASN A 42 35.90 17.67 -16.52
N LEU A 43 34.87 17.94 -17.32
CA LEU A 43 33.58 17.26 -17.33
C LEU A 43 33.81 15.88 -17.94
N ASP A 44 34.34 14.95 -17.14
CA ASP A 44 34.16 13.53 -17.40
C ASP A 44 32.69 13.18 -17.12
N LEU A 45 31.82 13.58 -18.06
CA LEU A 45 30.40 13.23 -18.12
C LEU A 45 30.21 11.86 -18.79
N SER A 46 31.08 10.90 -18.48
CA SER A 46 30.88 9.51 -18.89
C SER A 46 30.53 8.71 -17.64
N ASP A 47 29.29 8.25 -17.59
CA ASP A 47 28.76 7.23 -16.67
C ASP A 47 28.22 7.73 -15.32
N ASP A 48 27.51 8.87 -15.29
CA ASP A 48 26.51 9.07 -14.23
C ASP A 48 25.26 8.23 -14.54
N GLU A 49 25.40 6.91 -14.35
CA GLU A 49 24.35 5.88 -14.49
C GLU A 49 23.09 6.26 -13.68
N GLU A 50 23.27 7.03 -12.59
CA GLU A 50 22.21 7.53 -11.73
C GLU A 50 21.40 8.65 -12.41
N LEU A 51 22.07 9.55 -13.14
CA LEU A 51 21.42 10.58 -13.95
C LEU A 51 20.68 9.96 -15.15
N GLN A 52 21.30 8.96 -15.79
CA GLN A 52 20.69 8.24 -16.91
C GLN A 52 19.46 7.44 -16.46
N ALA A 53 19.52 6.80 -15.28
CA ALA A 53 18.38 6.14 -14.65
C ALA A 53 17.28 7.13 -14.25
N ALA A 54 17.63 8.34 -13.79
CA ALA A 54 16.66 9.38 -13.48
C ALA A 54 15.95 9.91 -14.75
N PHE A 55 16.69 10.10 -15.84
CA PHE A 55 16.11 10.46 -17.14
C PHE A 55 15.23 9.34 -17.71
N ASP A 56 15.61 8.07 -17.56
CA ASP A 56 14.83 6.92 -18.00
C ASP A 56 13.52 6.78 -17.20
N MET A 57 13.58 6.92 -15.87
CA MET A 57 12.39 7.00 -15.02
C MET A 57 11.47 8.14 -15.42
N HIS A 58 12.03 9.33 -15.69
CA HIS A 58 11.21 10.46 -16.11
C HIS A 58 10.63 10.27 -17.51
N SER A 59 11.38 9.65 -18.43
CA SER A 59 10.92 9.28 -19.78
C SER A 59 9.77 8.29 -19.71
N LEU A 60 9.83 7.33 -18.78
CA LEU A 60 8.77 6.35 -18.52
C LEU A 60 7.50 7.01 -17.96
N ILE A 61 7.65 7.97 -17.04
CA ILE A 61 6.53 8.76 -16.50
C ILE A 61 5.90 9.62 -17.59
N VAL A 62 6.71 10.31 -18.40
CA VAL A 62 6.22 11.20 -19.46
C VAL A 62 5.57 10.39 -20.58
N SER A 63 6.13 9.26 -21.00
CA SER A 63 5.49 8.37 -21.99
C SER A 63 4.20 7.74 -21.46
N SER A 64 4.08 7.52 -20.14
CA SER A 64 2.82 7.11 -19.50
C SER A 64 1.76 8.23 -19.50
N LEU A 65 2.17 9.50 -19.38
CA LEU A 65 1.27 10.66 -19.42
C LEU A 65 0.77 11.01 -20.83
N HIS A 66 1.45 10.58 -21.89
CA HIS A 66 1.01 10.82 -23.27
C HIS A 66 -0.09 9.84 -23.74
N HIS A 67 -0.39 8.81 -22.96
CA HIS A 67 -1.38 7.79 -23.31
C HIS A 67 -2.75 7.97 -22.64
N GLU A 68 -2.87 8.94 -21.73
CA GLU A 68 -4.16 9.31 -21.16
C GLU A 68 -4.74 10.49 -21.96
N PRO A 69 -5.92 10.36 -22.58
CA PRO A 69 -6.61 11.51 -23.10
C PRO A 69 -6.83 12.48 -21.93
N LEU A 70 -6.35 13.73 -22.06
CA LEU A 70 -6.64 14.77 -21.08
C LEU A 70 -8.15 15.01 -21.11
N PHE A 71 -8.87 14.35 -20.20
CA PHE A 71 -10.30 14.53 -20.05
C PHE A 71 -10.56 15.99 -19.69
N SER A 72 -11.54 16.61 -20.37
CA SER A 72 -11.99 17.93 -19.96
C SER A 72 -12.55 17.82 -18.53
N ALA A 73 -12.46 18.90 -17.75
CA ALA A 73 -13.07 18.91 -16.42
C ALA A 73 -14.55 18.51 -16.47
N ASP A 74 -15.26 18.87 -17.55
CA ASP A 74 -16.65 18.47 -17.78
C ASP A 74 -16.82 16.97 -18.06
N ASP A 75 -15.86 16.32 -18.71
CA ASP A 75 -15.89 14.88 -18.98
C ASP A 75 -15.66 14.09 -17.69
N VAL A 76 -14.72 14.55 -16.86
CA VAL A 76 -14.46 13.98 -15.52
C VAL A 76 -15.67 14.17 -14.62
N ILE A 77 -16.34 15.32 -14.66
CA ILE A 77 -17.56 15.57 -13.88
C ILE A 77 -18.69 14.63 -14.35
N ASN A 78 -18.88 14.46 -15.66
CA ASN A 78 -19.91 13.56 -16.19
C ASN A 78 -19.64 12.09 -15.84
N GLU A 79 -18.37 11.66 -15.81
CA GLU A 79 -17.98 10.32 -15.37
C GLU A 79 -18.24 10.13 -13.88
N ILE A 80 -17.91 11.12 -13.04
CA ILE A 80 -18.19 11.09 -11.59
C ILE A 80 -19.71 11.07 -11.34
N GLU A 81 -20.49 11.87 -12.05
CA GLU A 81 -21.96 11.85 -11.95
C GLU A 81 -22.53 10.51 -12.43
N GLY A 82 -21.94 9.91 -13.47
CA GLY A 82 -22.25 8.56 -13.93
C GLY A 82 -21.98 7.50 -12.85
N ILE A 83 -20.81 7.55 -12.21
CA ILE A 83 -20.43 6.63 -11.13
C ILE A 83 -21.30 6.87 -9.88
N MET A 84 -21.65 8.10 -9.54
CA MET A 84 -22.56 8.40 -8.42
C MET A 84 -23.96 7.87 -8.68
N LYS A 85 -24.44 7.94 -9.93
CA LYS A 85 -25.76 7.43 -10.31
C LYS A 85 -25.77 5.91 -10.45
N GLU A 86 -24.70 5.30 -10.98
CA GLU A 86 -24.51 3.85 -10.95
C GLU A 86 -24.31 3.35 -9.53
N ALA A 87 -23.68 4.10 -8.63
CA ALA A 87 -23.59 3.73 -7.22
C ALA A 87 -24.97 3.77 -6.54
N ASP A 88 -25.85 4.72 -6.89
CA ASP A 88 -27.24 4.73 -6.40
C ASP A 88 -28.07 3.55 -6.98
N ASP A 89 -27.91 3.22 -8.27
CA ASP A 89 -28.61 2.08 -8.92
C ASP A 89 -28.04 0.71 -8.48
N PHE A 90 -26.72 0.60 -8.31
CA PHE A 90 -26.06 -0.56 -7.71
C PHE A 90 -26.28 -0.62 -6.19
N GLU A 91 -26.59 0.49 -5.51
CA GLU A 91 -27.06 0.44 -4.12
C GLU A 91 -28.49 -0.10 -4.05
N GLU A 92 -29.35 0.12 -5.05
CA GLU A 92 -30.69 -0.49 -5.05
C GLU A 92 -30.66 -2.02 -5.32
N GLU A 93 -29.81 -2.52 -6.23
CA GLU A 93 -29.69 -3.97 -6.52
C GLU A 93 -28.61 -4.72 -5.69
N THR A 94 -27.55 -4.04 -5.23
CA THR A 94 -26.41 -4.67 -4.53
C THR A 94 -26.35 -4.34 -3.04
N ALA A 95 -27.00 -3.27 -2.55
CA ALA A 95 -27.06 -3.02 -1.10
C ALA A 95 -28.00 -4.00 -0.38
N MET A 96 -28.85 -4.73 -1.12
CA MET A 96 -29.63 -5.85 -0.57
C MET A 96 -28.74 -7.05 -0.17
N ASN A 97 -27.57 -7.22 -0.81
CA ASN A 97 -26.71 -8.40 -0.62
C ASN A 97 -25.44 -8.16 0.21
N ASN A 98 -24.92 -6.92 0.29
CA ASN A 98 -23.63 -6.66 0.95
C ASN A 98 -23.65 -5.66 2.11
N ARG A 99 -24.76 -4.98 2.39
CA ARG A 99 -24.94 -4.40 3.72
C ARG A 99 -25.32 -5.56 4.63
N SER A 100 -24.40 -5.98 5.50
CA SER A 100 -24.77 -6.86 6.62
C SER A 100 -26.03 -6.29 7.24
N SER A 101 -27.07 -7.12 7.45
CA SER A 101 -28.37 -6.69 7.99
C SER A 101 -28.21 -5.78 9.23
N THR A 102 -27.12 -6.00 9.96
CA THR A 102 -26.61 -5.25 11.10
C THR A 102 -26.30 -3.77 10.81
N SER A 103 -25.78 -3.44 9.63
CA SER A 103 -25.47 -2.06 9.23
C SER A 103 -26.73 -1.26 8.89
N ILE A 104 -27.77 -1.91 8.37
CA ILE A 104 -29.09 -1.31 8.15
C ILE A 104 -29.79 -1.13 9.50
N GLU A 105 -29.68 -2.11 10.39
CA GLU A 105 -30.24 -2.05 11.75
C GLU A 105 -29.59 -0.93 12.60
N LEU A 106 -28.27 -0.77 12.52
CA LEU A 106 -27.54 0.33 13.17
C LEU A 106 -27.96 1.71 12.65
N LEU A 107 -28.21 1.84 11.35
CA LEU A 107 -28.75 3.07 10.76
C LEU A 107 -30.17 3.32 11.26
N GLN A 108 -31.03 2.31 11.29
CA GLN A 108 -32.39 2.41 11.82
C GLN A 108 -32.42 2.79 13.31
N LEU A 109 -31.48 2.30 14.12
CA LEU A 109 -31.33 2.71 15.53
C LEU A 109 -30.89 4.17 15.64
N LYS A 110 -30.01 4.64 14.77
CA LYS A 110 -29.61 6.04 14.71
C LYS A 110 -30.79 6.96 14.35
N TYR A 111 -31.63 6.54 13.40
CA TYR A 111 -32.88 7.23 13.08
C TYR A 111 -33.93 7.16 14.21
N LYS A 112 -34.00 6.05 14.96
CA LYS A 112 -34.85 5.93 16.16
C LYS A 112 -34.33 6.77 17.34
N SER A 113 -33.03 7.07 17.39
CA SER A 113 -32.43 7.90 18.45
C SER A 113 -32.74 9.40 18.33
N ASP A 114 -33.24 9.85 17.18
CA ASP A 114 -33.73 11.23 16.98
C ASP A 114 -35.08 11.50 17.68
N ILE A 115 -35.64 10.51 18.39
CA ILE A 115 -36.77 10.73 19.30
C ILE A 115 -36.25 11.44 20.55
N THR A 116 -36.59 12.72 20.69
CA THR A 116 -36.22 13.51 21.88
C THR A 116 -36.65 12.82 23.19
N PRO A 117 -35.79 12.79 24.23
CA PRO A 117 -36.06 12.08 25.48
C PRO A 117 -37.34 12.54 26.18
N SER A 118 -37.75 13.79 25.96
CA SER A 118 -38.98 14.37 26.51
C SER A 118 -40.27 13.77 25.94
N ASN A 119 -40.27 13.24 24.71
CA ASN A 119 -41.46 12.63 24.09
C ASN A 119 -41.61 11.15 24.52
N ILE A 120 -40.48 10.46 24.70
CA ILE A 120 -40.40 9.08 25.18
C ILE A 120 -40.93 8.96 26.62
N GLU A 121 -40.56 9.90 27.50
CA GLU A 121 -40.97 9.84 28.91
C GLU A 121 -42.50 10.00 29.08
N GLY A 122 -43.13 10.89 28.31
CA GLY A 122 -44.58 11.08 28.34
C GLY A 122 -45.36 9.88 27.81
N THR A 123 -44.87 9.27 26.73
CA THR A 123 -45.47 8.07 26.13
C THR A 123 -45.30 6.84 27.01
N LEU A 124 -44.12 6.61 27.60
CA LEU A 124 -43.88 5.54 28.57
C LEU A 124 -44.77 5.64 29.80
N LYS A 125 -44.95 6.85 30.36
CA LYS A 125 -45.83 7.07 31.53
C LYS A 125 -47.32 6.88 31.21
N SER A 126 -47.72 7.05 29.95
CA SER A 126 -49.10 6.82 29.49
C SER A 126 -49.40 5.36 29.13
N LEU A 127 -48.37 4.52 29.03
CA LEU A 127 -48.47 3.12 28.64
C LEU A 127 -48.93 2.26 29.83
N SER A 128 -49.62 1.15 29.55
CA SER A 128 -49.98 0.17 30.57
C SER A 128 -48.75 -0.62 31.03
N THR A 129 -48.80 -1.16 32.24
CA THR A 129 -47.71 -1.99 32.79
C THR A 129 -47.39 -3.20 31.92
N VAL A 130 -48.41 -3.77 31.25
CA VAL A 130 -48.25 -4.92 30.35
C VAL A 130 -47.44 -4.52 29.12
N ALA A 131 -47.84 -3.46 28.41
CA ALA A 131 -47.14 -3.07 27.20
C ALA A 131 -45.80 -2.35 27.47
N LEU A 132 -45.57 -1.83 28.69
CA LEU A 132 -44.24 -1.41 29.13
C LEU A 132 -43.30 -2.61 29.34
N ASN A 133 -43.80 -3.73 29.88
CA ASN A 133 -43.02 -4.96 29.99
C ASN A 133 -42.74 -5.58 28.62
N GLU A 134 -43.70 -5.59 27.70
CA GLU A 134 -43.49 -6.06 26.33
C GLU A 134 -42.40 -5.25 25.61
N LEU A 135 -42.42 -3.91 25.73
CA LEU A 135 -41.38 -3.04 25.18
C LEU A 135 -40.01 -3.28 25.86
N TYR A 136 -40.00 -3.54 27.16
CA TYR A 136 -38.78 -3.88 27.88
C TYR A 136 -38.20 -5.22 27.41
N GLU A 137 -39.03 -6.25 27.23
CA GLU A 137 -38.62 -7.55 26.70
C GLU A 137 -38.13 -7.44 25.25
N GLU A 138 -38.79 -6.62 24.41
CA GLU A 138 -38.33 -6.32 23.05
C GLU A 138 -36.95 -5.65 23.08
N LEU A 139 -36.78 -4.62 23.91
CA LEU A 139 -35.51 -3.92 24.06
C LEU A 139 -34.40 -4.84 24.58
N GLU A 140 -34.70 -5.69 25.58
CA GLU A 140 -33.75 -6.69 26.09
C GLU A 140 -33.36 -7.69 25.00
N GLY A 141 -34.33 -8.13 24.19
CA GLY A 141 -34.11 -8.97 23.01
C GLY A 141 -33.18 -8.33 21.99
N THR A 142 -33.48 -7.08 21.59
CA THR A 142 -32.64 -6.31 20.64
C THR A 142 -31.24 -6.08 21.21
N VAL A 143 -31.11 -5.70 22.48
CA VAL A 143 -29.80 -5.51 23.13
C VAL A 143 -28.99 -6.79 23.09
N LYS A 144 -29.62 -7.94 23.36
CA LYS A 144 -28.96 -9.24 23.30
C LYS A 144 -28.48 -9.58 21.89
N GLU A 145 -29.32 -9.43 20.87
CA GLU A 145 -28.98 -9.69 19.46
C GLU A 145 -27.83 -8.80 18.96
N LEU A 146 -27.89 -7.50 19.25
CA LEU A 146 -26.82 -6.57 18.90
C LEU A 146 -25.52 -6.89 19.64
N SER A 147 -25.60 -7.29 20.92
CA SER A 147 -24.42 -7.67 21.68
C SER A 147 -23.76 -8.94 21.12
N GLU A 148 -24.56 -9.92 20.69
CA GLU A 148 -24.07 -11.14 20.05
C GLU A 148 -23.40 -10.83 18.71
N THR A 149 -24.06 -10.00 17.89
CA THR A 149 -23.50 -9.49 16.64
C THR A 149 -22.17 -8.78 16.87
N LEU A 150 -22.09 -7.90 17.85
CA LEU A 150 -20.87 -7.17 18.18
C LEU A 150 -19.73 -8.12 18.54
N ILE A 151 -19.99 -9.15 19.35
CA ILE A 151 -18.99 -10.16 19.73
C ILE A 151 -18.49 -10.91 18.49
N GLN A 152 -19.40 -11.33 17.60
CA GLN A 152 -19.04 -12.02 16.36
C GLN A 152 -18.18 -11.13 15.44
N GLN A 153 -18.53 -9.84 15.31
CA GLN A 153 -17.77 -8.88 14.51
C GLN A 153 -16.39 -8.59 15.10
N LEU A 154 -16.27 -8.52 16.43
CA LEU A 154 -14.97 -8.36 17.10
C LEU A 154 -14.07 -9.58 16.86
N ALA A 155 -14.61 -10.80 16.97
CA ALA A 155 -13.86 -12.02 16.67
C ALA A 155 -13.39 -12.07 15.21
N LEU A 156 -14.27 -11.70 14.26
CA LEU A 156 -13.91 -11.63 12.84
C LEU A 156 -12.83 -10.57 12.57
N ARG A 157 -12.92 -9.41 13.22
CA ARG A 157 -11.89 -8.36 13.12
C ARG A 157 -10.53 -8.87 13.61
N ASP A 158 -10.49 -9.55 14.75
CA ASP A 158 -9.24 -10.07 15.32
C ASP A 158 -8.61 -11.15 14.42
N GLU A 159 -9.42 -12.00 13.78
CA GLU A 159 -8.94 -12.98 12.78
C GLU A 159 -8.34 -12.27 11.55
N LEU A 160 -9.02 -11.24 11.02
CA LEU A 160 -8.49 -10.46 9.89
C LEU A 160 -7.22 -9.68 10.24
N GLU A 161 -7.14 -9.15 11.46
CA GLU A 161 -5.92 -8.49 11.96
C GLU A 161 -4.77 -9.49 12.05
N TYR A 162 -5.04 -10.70 12.53
CA TYR A 162 -4.08 -11.79 12.54
C TYR A 162 -3.57 -12.14 11.13
N GLU A 163 -4.46 -12.31 10.15
CA GLU A 163 -4.06 -12.57 8.77
C GLU A 163 -3.20 -11.45 8.18
N LYS A 164 -3.59 -10.20 8.44
CA LYS A 164 -2.86 -9.01 7.97
C LYS A 164 -1.45 -8.97 8.56
N GLU A 165 -1.31 -9.22 9.86
CA GLU A 165 -0.01 -9.26 10.53
C GLU A 165 0.86 -10.39 9.98
N LEU A 166 0.29 -11.57 9.74
CA LEU A 166 0.99 -12.69 9.13
C LEU A 166 1.51 -12.35 7.72
N LYS A 167 0.67 -11.75 6.88
CA LYS A 167 1.03 -11.31 5.52
C LYS A 167 2.12 -10.22 5.56
N ASN A 168 1.99 -9.24 6.45
CA ASN A 168 2.99 -8.18 6.64
C ASN A 168 4.33 -8.73 7.13
N GLN A 169 4.32 -9.67 8.06
CA GLN A 169 5.51 -10.34 8.56
C GLN A 169 6.20 -11.13 7.43
N PHE A 170 5.43 -11.86 6.62
CA PHE A 170 5.95 -12.55 5.44
C PHE A 170 6.59 -11.59 4.44
N ILE A 171 5.89 -10.53 4.04
CA ILE A 171 6.40 -9.53 3.09
C ILE A 171 7.68 -8.89 3.63
N SER A 172 7.70 -8.49 4.89
CA SER A 172 8.87 -7.86 5.52
C SER A 172 10.08 -8.80 5.55
N LEU A 173 9.87 -10.08 5.91
CA LEU A 173 10.93 -11.09 5.88
C LEU A 173 11.40 -11.37 4.45
N LEU A 174 10.50 -11.50 3.49
CA LEU A 174 10.83 -11.73 2.09
C LEU A 174 11.70 -10.60 1.53
N LEU A 175 11.32 -9.34 1.76
CA LEU A 175 12.09 -8.17 1.36
C LEU A 175 13.47 -8.15 2.03
N SER A 176 13.54 -8.47 3.33
CA SER A 176 14.80 -8.52 4.07
C SER A 176 15.74 -9.59 3.51
N LEU A 177 15.23 -10.77 3.19
CA LEU A 177 15.98 -11.88 2.60
C LEU A 177 16.46 -11.53 1.19
N GLN A 178 15.61 -10.91 0.36
CA GLN A 178 15.98 -10.47 -0.98
C GLN A 178 17.09 -9.41 -0.93
N LYS A 179 16.97 -8.43 -0.02
CA LYS A 179 18.00 -7.42 0.21
C LYS A 179 19.32 -8.07 0.65
N LYS A 180 19.27 -8.96 1.65
CA LYS A 180 20.45 -9.69 2.15
C LYS A 180 21.11 -10.54 1.05
N ARG A 181 20.32 -11.16 0.15
CA ARG A 181 20.82 -11.91 -1.01
C ARG A 181 21.46 -11.00 -2.07
N ARG A 182 20.98 -9.77 -2.26
CA ARG A 182 21.56 -8.78 -3.17
C ARG A 182 22.87 -8.21 -2.64
N GLU A 183 22.97 -8.02 -1.32
CA GLU A 183 24.16 -7.53 -0.63
C GLU A 183 25.25 -8.61 -0.49
N LEU A 184 24.92 -9.90 -0.68
CA LEU A 184 25.95 -10.93 -0.85
C LEU A 184 26.73 -10.61 -2.14
N PRO A 185 28.03 -10.34 -2.06
CA PRO A 185 28.82 -10.04 -3.25
C PRO A 185 28.74 -11.23 -4.19
N ILE A 186 28.30 -10.98 -5.42
CA ILE A 186 28.54 -11.84 -6.58
C ILE A 186 30.06 -11.89 -6.79
N SER A 187 30.79 -12.64 -5.96
CA SER A 187 32.22 -12.88 -6.13
C SER A 187 32.42 -14.31 -6.63
N SER A 188 31.85 -14.64 -7.79
CA SER A 188 32.26 -15.85 -8.51
C SER A 188 32.16 -15.77 -10.04
N SER A 189 31.84 -14.62 -10.64
CA SER A 189 31.84 -14.46 -12.10
C SER A 189 32.82 -13.37 -12.55
N GLY A 190 34.10 -13.72 -12.50
CA GLY A 190 35.10 -13.29 -13.48
C GLY A 190 35.71 -11.89 -13.30
N ILE A 191 36.79 -11.79 -12.52
CA ILE A 191 38.08 -11.20 -12.91
C ILE A 191 39.14 -11.88 -12.03
N LYS A 192 40.01 -12.70 -12.64
CA LYS A 192 41.19 -13.26 -11.95
C LYS A 192 42.28 -12.19 -11.95
N VAL A 193 42.42 -11.45 -10.86
CA VAL A 193 43.65 -10.69 -10.58
C VAL A 193 44.68 -11.66 -9.99
N PRO A 194 45.86 -11.85 -10.60
CA PRO A 194 46.87 -12.75 -10.07
C PRO A 194 47.65 -12.02 -8.96
N GLY A 195 47.48 -12.42 -7.69
CA GLY A 195 48.41 -11.95 -6.66
C GLY A 195 47.99 -11.99 -5.18
N SER A 196 46.71 -12.15 -4.84
CA SER A 196 46.29 -12.04 -3.43
C SER A 196 45.78 -13.37 -2.88
N LYS A 197 46.65 -14.09 -2.17
CA LYS A 197 46.26 -15.22 -1.31
C LYS A 197 45.52 -14.69 -0.08
N LYS A 198 44.21 -14.43 -0.22
CA LYS A 198 43.27 -14.44 0.91
C LYS A 198 42.34 -15.62 0.67
N VAL A 199 42.64 -16.74 1.33
CA VAL A 199 41.71 -17.87 1.47
C VAL A 199 40.56 -17.36 2.32
N ILE A 200 39.52 -16.85 1.66
CA ILE A 200 38.21 -16.67 2.29
C ILE A 200 37.59 -18.06 2.24
N SER A 201 37.57 -18.73 3.38
CA SER A 201 36.86 -19.99 3.55
C SER A 201 35.40 -19.81 3.10
N PRO A 202 34.85 -20.67 2.23
CA PRO A 202 33.46 -20.56 1.76
C PRO A 202 32.43 -20.95 2.84
N ASP A 203 32.86 -21.20 4.07
CA ASP A 203 32.10 -21.94 5.09
C ASP A 203 31.29 -21.03 6.05
N GLY A 204 31.14 -19.74 5.73
CA GLY A 204 30.51 -18.78 6.66
C GLY A 204 29.58 -17.73 6.06
N PHE A 205 29.42 -17.69 4.73
CA PHE A 205 28.51 -16.74 4.09
C PHE A 205 27.23 -17.45 3.67
N GLY A 206 26.14 -17.25 4.43
CA GLY A 206 24.79 -17.39 3.89
C GLY A 206 24.42 -18.76 3.32
N LYS A 207 25.00 -19.87 3.81
CA LYS A 207 24.77 -21.22 3.25
C LYS A 207 23.28 -21.54 3.11
N TYR A 208 22.49 -21.08 4.07
CA TYR A 208 21.04 -21.30 4.10
C TYR A 208 20.28 -20.18 3.39
N LEU A 209 20.82 -18.97 3.34
CA LEU A 209 20.24 -17.84 2.63
C LEU A 209 20.06 -18.07 1.11
N THR A 210 20.91 -18.90 0.51
CA THR A 210 20.81 -19.26 -0.93
C THR A 210 19.84 -20.40 -1.23
N MET A 211 19.32 -21.11 -0.22
CA MET A 211 18.39 -22.22 -0.43
C MET A 211 17.07 -21.74 -1.00
N SER A 212 16.49 -22.49 -1.94
CA SER A 212 15.16 -22.22 -2.49
C SER A 212 14.09 -22.99 -1.73
N ILE A 213 12.95 -22.34 -1.50
CA ILE A 213 11.74 -23.00 -1.00
C ILE A 213 10.96 -23.50 -2.23
N PRO A 214 10.67 -24.81 -2.35
CA PRO A 214 9.87 -25.32 -3.46
C PRO A 214 8.45 -24.72 -3.45
N TYR A 215 8.00 -24.26 -4.61
CA TYR A 215 6.64 -23.75 -4.78
C TYR A 215 5.82 -24.76 -5.59
N ASN A 216 4.65 -25.15 -5.07
CA ASN A 216 3.74 -26.02 -5.80
C ASN A 216 2.85 -25.19 -6.73
N ALA A 217 3.25 -25.11 -8.01
CA ALA A 217 2.52 -24.36 -9.03
C ALA A 217 1.16 -24.99 -9.41
N GLU A 218 0.89 -26.24 -9.03
CA GLU A 218 -0.40 -26.91 -9.26
C GLU A 218 -1.46 -26.49 -8.24
N ARG A 219 -1.07 -25.88 -7.11
CA ARG A 219 -2.03 -25.26 -6.20
C ARG A 219 -2.57 -23.97 -6.80
N VAL A 220 -3.86 -23.96 -7.11
CA VAL A 220 -4.59 -22.79 -7.59
C VAL A 220 -4.96 -21.91 -6.39
N GLY A 221 -4.28 -20.77 -6.23
CA GLY A 221 -4.64 -19.74 -5.26
C GLY A 221 -3.46 -19.18 -4.47
N PRO A 222 -3.68 -18.08 -3.72
CA PRO A 222 -2.68 -17.56 -2.79
C PRO A 222 -2.39 -18.58 -1.67
N PRO A 223 -1.20 -18.53 -1.05
CA PRO A 223 -0.86 -19.43 0.04
C PRO A 223 -1.82 -19.24 1.23
N THR A 224 -2.21 -20.37 1.82
CA THR A 224 -3.03 -20.40 3.04
C THR A 224 -2.29 -19.80 4.23
N ASN A 225 -3.01 -19.41 5.29
CA ASN A 225 -2.38 -18.91 6.53
C ASN A 225 -1.42 -19.93 7.15
N GLU A 226 -1.73 -21.22 7.08
CA GLU A 226 -0.84 -22.29 7.55
C GLU A 226 0.47 -22.35 6.75
N GLU A 227 0.38 -22.25 5.41
CA GLU A 227 1.55 -22.21 4.53
C GLU A 227 2.37 -20.94 4.76
N LEU A 228 1.72 -19.78 4.94
CA LEU A 228 2.39 -18.52 5.28
C LEU A 228 3.16 -18.62 6.59
N GLN A 229 2.61 -19.23 7.64
CA GLN A 229 3.33 -19.48 8.90
C GLN A 229 4.57 -20.35 8.69
N ILE A 230 4.46 -21.42 7.87
CA ILE A 230 5.59 -22.30 7.56
C ILE A 230 6.66 -21.51 6.79
N PHE A 231 6.26 -20.70 5.79
CA PHE A 231 7.18 -19.86 5.04
C PHE A 231 7.89 -18.85 5.93
N ILE A 232 7.16 -18.16 6.81
CA ILE A 232 7.73 -17.22 7.78
C ILE A 232 8.78 -17.92 8.66
N LYS A 233 8.47 -19.13 9.16
CA LYS A 233 9.39 -19.90 10.00
C LYS A 233 10.67 -20.30 9.24
N ILE A 234 10.55 -20.75 8.00
CA ILE A 234 11.69 -21.08 7.13
C ILE A 234 12.50 -19.82 6.81
N MET A 235 11.82 -18.75 6.38
CA MET A 235 12.44 -17.48 6.00
C MET A 235 13.20 -16.83 7.16
N LYS A 236 12.63 -16.85 8.37
CA LYS A 236 13.32 -16.39 9.57
C LYS A 236 14.56 -17.22 9.86
N ALA A 237 14.46 -18.55 9.80
CA ALA A 237 15.60 -19.44 9.99
C ALA A 237 16.69 -19.26 8.92
N MET A 238 16.32 -18.99 7.67
CA MET A 238 17.25 -18.65 6.59
C MET A 238 17.92 -17.29 6.84
N ASN A 239 17.16 -16.29 7.31
CA ASN A 239 17.69 -14.97 7.58
C ASN A 239 18.72 -14.99 8.74
N GLU A 240 18.52 -15.88 9.71
CA GLU A 240 19.41 -16.11 10.85
C GLU A 240 20.53 -17.13 10.56
N ASP A 241 20.63 -17.65 9.34
CA ASP A 241 21.56 -18.73 8.94
C ASP A 241 21.53 -19.94 9.88
N SER A 242 20.32 -20.30 10.33
CA SER A 242 20.09 -21.38 11.28
C SER A 242 20.23 -22.77 10.66
N PRO A 243 20.89 -23.74 11.33
CA PRO A 243 21.04 -25.11 10.83
C PRO A 243 19.72 -25.90 10.79
N VAL A 244 18.62 -25.33 11.28
CA VAL A 244 17.28 -25.95 11.31
C VAL A 244 16.58 -25.85 9.95
N VAL A 245 17.09 -25.02 9.03
CA VAL A 245 16.51 -24.78 7.69
C VAL A 245 16.28 -26.07 6.88
N PRO A 246 17.25 -27.01 6.76
CA PRO A 246 17.04 -28.25 6.00
C PRO A 246 15.92 -29.11 6.58
N THR A 247 15.78 -29.15 7.92
CA THR A 247 14.70 -29.89 8.59
C THR A 247 13.34 -29.25 8.28
N LEU A 248 13.22 -27.93 8.38
CA LEU A 248 11.97 -27.23 8.08
C LEU A 248 11.56 -27.36 6.62
N LEU A 249 12.52 -27.30 5.69
CA LEU A 249 12.28 -27.52 4.27
C LEU A 249 11.83 -28.96 4.00
N THR A 250 12.46 -29.95 4.64
CA THR A 250 12.07 -31.36 4.51
C THR A 250 10.65 -31.58 5.01
N ASP A 251 10.31 -31.05 6.19
CA ASP A 251 8.96 -31.14 6.74
C ASP A 251 7.92 -30.48 5.83
N TYR A 252 8.23 -29.30 5.28
CA TYR A 252 7.36 -28.61 4.34
C TYR A 252 7.16 -29.42 3.06
N ILE A 253 8.23 -29.98 2.48
CA ILE A 253 8.15 -30.82 1.28
C ILE A 253 7.27 -32.05 1.55
N LEU A 254 7.48 -32.75 2.66
CA LEU A 254 6.72 -33.95 2.99
C LEU A 254 5.25 -33.69 3.33
N LYS A 255 4.92 -32.52 3.88
CA LYS A 255 3.54 -32.19 4.27
C LYS A 255 2.74 -31.50 3.18
N VAL A 256 3.37 -30.59 2.41
CA VAL A 256 2.66 -29.67 1.51
C VAL A 256 2.89 -30.03 0.04
N VAL A 257 4.11 -30.42 -0.33
CA VAL A 257 4.48 -30.69 -1.74
C VAL A 257 4.24 -32.15 -2.12
N CYS A 258 4.58 -33.08 -1.22
CA CYS A 258 4.41 -34.52 -1.40
C CYS A 258 3.68 -35.12 -0.18
N PRO A 259 2.42 -34.72 0.09
CA PRO A 259 1.66 -35.31 1.17
C PRO A 259 1.63 -36.83 0.99
N THR A 260 2.13 -37.57 1.98
CA THR A 260 1.97 -39.02 2.02
C THR A 260 0.49 -39.30 2.26
N ASN A 261 -0.26 -39.58 1.19
CA ASN A 261 -1.61 -40.11 1.28
C ASN A 261 -1.57 -41.41 2.09
N ASN A 262 -2.19 -41.40 3.26
CA ASN A 262 -2.61 -42.61 3.96
C ASN A 262 -4.11 -42.47 4.24
#